data_AF-A0A2N1PC02-F1
#
_entry.id   AF-A0A2N1PC02-F1
#
_cell.length_a   1.000
_cell.length_b   1.000
_cell.length_c   1.000
_cell.angle_alpha   90.00
_cell.angle_beta   90.00
_cell.angle_gamma   90.00
#
_symmetry.space_group_name_H-M   'P 1'
#
loop_
_entity.id
_entity.type
_entity.pdbx_description
1 polymer ?
#
loop_
_entity_poly.entity_id
_entity_poly.type
_entity_poly.pdbx_seq_one_letter_code
_entity_poly.pdbx_strand_id
1 'polypeptide(L)'
;MKKIWILIFSILLLAFGSSQAVPNLQLFIAGGTYDAATESWVSTDGTFDIYVIGANEALSNVKVSMALDFAQNDDPNSMASVNVNGTTYDEWIYGYAPIMTAPAFDPGDDLAKHGIFPAWFTEFDAGNFGMVGGVGDVQPKPAYWDPSTQGYLANSKAMGEYKVFTITATGTAFLHFDAYTLNPDGSIQYFAPFSHDATGTPPPGIPEPASLVLFTLGSMGLGIYRRYRK
;
A
#
# COMPACT_ATOMS: atom_id res chain seq x y z
N MET A 1 4.14 -48.50 -28.53
CA MET A 1 4.41 -48.29 -27.09
C MET A 1 4.83 -46.85 -26.77
N LYS A 2 5.91 -46.29 -27.33
CA LYS A 2 6.35 -44.90 -27.04
C LYS A 2 5.28 -43.81 -27.24
N LYS A 3 4.43 -43.93 -28.27
CA LYS A 3 3.34 -42.97 -28.55
C LYS A 3 2.22 -42.97 -27.50
N ILE A 4 1.95 -44.10 -26.84
CA ILE A 4 0.94 -44.22 -25.78
C ILE A 4 1.42 -43.51 -24.51
N TRP A 5 2.71 -43.64 -24.19
CA TRP A 5 3.33 -42.94 -23.06
C TRP A 5 3.35 -41.42 -23.24
N ILE A 6 3.63 -40.94 -24.47
CA ILE A 6 3.57 -39.50 -24.78
C ILE A 6 2.13 -38.97 -24.60
N LEU A 7 1.12 -39.70 -25.09
CA LEU A 7 -0.27 -39.29 -24.95
C LEU A 7 -0.73 -39.25 -23.48
N ILE A 8 -0.38 -40.27 -22.70
CA ILE A 8 -0.69 -40.31 -21.25
C ILE A 8 -0.01 -39.16 -20.51
N PHE A 9 1.27 -38.89 -20.83
CA PHE A 9 2.02 -37.79 -20.23
C PHE A 9 1.43 -36.41 -20.60
N SER A 10 1.00 -36.21 -21.85
CA SER A 10 0.32 -34.98 -22.28
C SER A 10 -1.04 -34.79 -21.60
N ILE A 11 -1.82 -35.84 -21.39
CA ILE A 11 -3.10 -35.76 -20.67
C ILE A 11 -2.87 -35.43 -19.18
N LEU A 12 -1.85 -36.00 -18.56
CA LEU A 12 -1.45 -35.67 -17.19
C LEU A 12 -1.03 -34.20 -17.05
N LEU A 13 -0.28 -33.66 -18.02
CA LEU A 13 0.12 -32.25 -18.02
C LEU A 13 -1.07 -31.29 -18.15
N LEU A 14 -2.13 -31.68 -18.84
CA LEU A 14 -3.36 -30.88 -18.96
C LEU A 14 -4.27 -30.96 -17.72
N ALA A 15 -4.03 -31.92 -16.81
CA ALA A 15 -4.79 -32.08 -15.58
C ALA A 15 -4.26 -31.21 -14.41
N PHE A 16 -3.11 -30.55 -14.57
CA PHE A 16 -2.62 -29.58 -13.59
C PHE A 16 -3.38 -28.27 -13.75
N GLY A 17 -4.36 -28.04 -12.88
CA GLY A 17 -5.03 -26.75 -12.78
C GLY A 17 -4.06 -25.64 -12.37
N SER A 18 -4.42 -24.39 -12.67
CA SER A 18 -3.68 -23.21 -12.22
C SER A 18 -3.58 -23.20 -10.69
N SER A 19 -2.35 -23.33 -10.18
CA SER A 19 -2.04 -23.10 -8.76
C SER A 19 -2.28 -21.62 -8.47
N GLN A 20 -3.36 -21.30 -7.75
CA GLN A 20 -3.55 -19.98 -7.18
C GLN A 20 -2.80 -19.96 -5.85
N ALA A 21 -1.53 -19.56 -5.89
CA ALA A 21 -0.70 -19.40 -4.71
C ALA A 21 -1.06 -18.06 -4.06
N VAL A 22 -1.55 -18.11 -2.83
CA VAL A 22 -1.72 -16.89 -2.01
C VAL A 22 -0.32 -16.51 -1.51
N PRO A 23 0.17 -15.29 -1.75
CA PRO A 23 1.47 -14.85 -1.22
C PRO A 23 1.47 -14.83 0.32
N ASN A 24 2.63 -15.02 0.94
CA ASN A 24 2.76 -14.92 2.40
C ASN A 24 2.39 -13.54 2.93
N LEU A 25 2.63 -12.49 2.14
CA LEU A 25 2.31 -11.11 2.47
C LEU A 25 1.75 -10.42 1.23
N GLN A 26 0.74 -9.58 1.40
CA GLN A 26 0.10 -8.84 0.30
C GLN A 26 -0.63 -7.61 0.84
N LEU A 27 -0.79 -6.59 -0.01
CA LEU A 27 -1.55 -5.37 0.28
C LEU A 27 -2.81 -5.28 -0.59
N PHE A 28 -3.85 -4.65 -0.04
CA PHE A 28 -5.09 -4.36 -0.74
C PHE A 28 -5.65 -3.01 -0.30
N ILE A 29 -6.23 -2.25 -1.20
CA ILE A 29 -6.94 -1.00 -0.87
C ILE A 29 -8.44 -1.21 -1.01
N ALA A 30 -9.20 -1.00 0.06
CA ALA A 30 -10.66 -1.07 0.00
C ALA A 30 -11.22 0.01 -0.93
N GLY A 31 -12.06 -0.41 -1.87
CA GLY A 31 -12.61 0.48 -2.90
C GLY A 31 -11.61 0.92 -3.98
N GLY A 32 -10.35 0.48 -3.90
CA GLY A 32 -9.34 0.76 -4.91
C GLY A 32 -9.61 0.08 -6.24
N THR A 33 -8.96 0.56 -7.29
CA THR A 33 -8.94 -0.07 -8.62
C THR A 33 -7.57 -0.68 -8.86
N TYR A 34 -7.53 -1.93 -9.29
CA TYR A 34 -6.27 -2.58 -9.67
C TYR A 34 -5.78 -2.04 -11.01
N ASP A 35 -4.57 -1.47 -11.03
CA ASP A 35 -3.91 -1.03 -12.26
C ASP A 35 -2.99 -2.14 -12.76
N ALA A 36 -3.35 -2.75 -13.90
CA ALA A 36 -2.58 -3.84 -14.50
C ALA A 36 -1.25 -3.38 -15.13
N ALA A 37 -1.04 -2.07 -15.35
CA ALA A 37 0.22 -1.56 -15.88
C ALA A 37 1.31 -1.47 -14.80
N THR A 38 0.91 -1.07 -13.59
CA THR A 38 1.77 -0.97 -12.40
C THR A 38 1.66 -2.18 -11.48
N GLU A 39 0.69 -3.06 -11.76
CA GLU A 39 0.32 -4.25 -10.98
C GLU A 39 -0.07 -3.94 -9.52
N SER A 40 -0.57 -2.74 -9.23
CA SER A 40 -0.86 -2.24 -7.88
C SER A 40 -2.36 -1.94 -7.66
N TRP A 41 -2.83 -2.05 -6.41
CA TRP A 41 -4.13 -1.52 -5.99
C TRP A 41 -4.04 0.00 -5.81
N VAL A 42 -4.83 0.76 -6.57
CA VAL A 42 -4.76 2.23 -6.58
C VAL A 42 -6.01 2.86 -5.99
N SER A 43 -5.85 3.84 -5.10
CA SER A 43 -6.92 4.76 -4.68
C SER A 43 -6.60 6.19 -5.06
N THR A 44 -7.63 6.94 -5.46
CA THR A 44 -7.56 8.39 -5.72
C THR A 44 -8.09 9.22 -4.56
N ASP A 45 -8.55 8.58 -3.49
CA ASP A 45 -9.14 9.26 -2.34
C ASP A 45 -8.04 9.78 -1.39
N GLY A 46 -8.29 10.91 -0.75
CA GLY A 46 -7.37 11.45 0.28
C GLY A 46 -7.37 10.65 1.58
N THR A 47 -8.40 9.82 1.79
CA THR A 47 -8.50 8.89 2.91
C THR A 47 -8.96 7.54 2.39
N PHE A 48 -8.25 6.47 2.72
CA PHE A 48 -8.57 5.11 2.29
C PHE A 48 -8.03 4.08 3.27
N ASP A 49 -8.57 2.87 3.24
CA ASP A 49 -8.13 1.78 4.10
C ASP A 49 -7.21 0.82 3.34
N ILE A 50 -6.02 0.60 3.89
CA ILE A 50 -5.10 -0.45 3.44
C ILE A 50 -5.30 -1.69 4.31
N TYR A 51 -5.40 -2.83 3.65
CA TYR A 51 -5.40 -4.15 4.26
C TYR A 51 -4.01 -4.74 4.08
N VAL A 52 -3.31 -4.97 5.18
CA VAL A 52 -2.08 -5.76 5.22
C VAL A 52 -2.49 -7.18 5.56
N ILE A 53 -2.11 -8.14 4.72
CA ILE A 53 -2.56 -9.52 4.86
C ILE A 53 -1.35 -10.45 4.97
N GLY A 54 -1.25 -11.16 6.10
CA GLY A 54 -0.35 -12.28 6.27
C GLY A 54 -1.05 -13.61 5.97
N ALA A 55 -0.37 -14.53 5.27
CA ALA A 55 -0.92 -15.82 4.87
C ALA A 55 0.13 -16.94 4.92
N ASN A 56 -0.35 -18.18 4.86
CA ASN A 56 0.38 -19.46 4.84
C ASN A 56 1.12 -19.82 6.14
N GLU A 57 1.62 -18.83 6.87
CA GLU A 57 2.28 -19.00 8.17
C GLU A 57 2.10 -17.77 9.05
N ALA A 58 2.42 -17.90 10.34
CA ALA A 58 2.46 -16.76 11.24
C ALA A 58 3.67 -15.88 10.91
N LEU A 59 3.45 -14.57 10.78
CA LEU A 59 4.49 -13.59 10.50
C LEU A 59 4.75 -12.73 11.73
N SER A 60 6.02 -12.37 11.95
CA SER A 60 6.41 -11.45 13.02
C SER A 60 7.06 -10.19 12.43
N ASN A 61 6.92 -9.08 13.16
CA ASN A 61 7.54 -7.79 12.83
C ASN A 61 7.24 -7.33 11.39
N VAL A 62 5.99 -7.43 10.95
CA VAL A 62 5.59 -6.93 9.64
C VAL A 62 5.69 -5.41 9.65
N LYS A 63 6.44 -4.87 8.70
CA LYS A 63 6.58 -3.43 8.44
C LYS A 63 5.86 -3.08 7.15
N VAL A 64 5.38 -1.85 7.09
CA VAL A 64 4.89 -1.24 5.87
C VAL A 64 5.68 0.03 5.62
N SER A 65 6.42 0.07 4.51
CA SER A 65 7.08 1.27 4.01
C SER A 65 6.08 2.12 3.26
N MET A 66 6.19 3.43 3.44
CA MET A 66 5.43 4.46 2.74
C MET A 66 6.41 5.36 2.02
N ALA A 67 6.29 5.51 0.70
CA ALA A 67 7.23 6.29 -0.11
C ALA A 67 6.54 7.41 -0.90
N LEU A 68 7.16 8.59 -0.92
CA LEU A 68 6.73 9.82 -1.60
C LEU A 68 7.64 10.13 -2.80
N ASP A 69 7.03 10.41 -3.96
CA ASP A 69 7.75 10.77 -5.19
C ASP A 69 8.11 12.27 -5.22
N PHE A 70 8.92 12.70 -4.26
CA PHE A 70 9.47 14.06 -4.19
C PHE A 70 10.95 14.07 -4.52
N ALA A 71 11.47 15.22 -4.97
CA ALA A 71 12.89 15.33 -5.26
C ALA A 71 13.70 15.25 -3.96
N GLN A 72 14.92 14.74 -4.04
CA GLN A 72 15.82 14.60 -2.87
C GLN A 72 16.06 15.91 -2.10
N ASN A 73 15.97 17.07 -2.77
CA ASN A 73 16.21 18.37 -2.15
C ASN A 73 14.94 19.01 -1.58
N ASP A 74 13.77 18.39 -1.77
CA ASP A 74 12.52 18.86 -1.22
C ASP A 74 12.36 18.41 0.24
N ASP A 75 11.69 19.22 1.06
CA ASP A 75 11.32 18.84 2.42
C ASP A 75 9.92 18.18 2.40
N PRO A 76 9.81 16.85 2.56
CA PRO A 76 8.52 16.16 2.47
C PRO A 76 7.52 16.67 3.51
N ASN A 77 7.97 17.11 4.69
CA ASN A 77 7.09 17.64 5.75
C ASN A 77 6.48 19.00 5.41
N SER A 78 7.10 19.74 4.49
CA SER A 78 6.56 21.01 3.98
C SER A 78 5.56 20.82 2.84
N MET A 79 5.59 19.67 2.17
CA MET A 79 4.83 19.39 0.96
C MET A 79 3.61 18.51 1.19
N ALA A 80 3.76 17.49 2.04
CA ALA A 80 2.73 16.50 2.29
C ALA A 80 2.52 16.25 3.80
N SER A 81 1.34 15.72 4.11
CA SER A 81 1.05 15.15 5.41
C SER A 81 0.44 13.77 5.23
N VAL A 82 1.05 12.76 5.85
CA VAL A 82 0.59 11.37 5.85
C VAL A 82 0.29 10.95 7.27
N ASN A 83 -0.87 10.34 7.45
CA ASN A 83 -1.39 9.90 8.73
C ASN A 83 -1.86 8.45 8.64
N VAL A 84 -1.50 7.62 9.62
CA VAL A 84 -1.91 6.22 9.75
C VAL A 84 -2.66 6.07 11.06
N ASN A 85 -3.94 5.68 11.00
CA ASN A 85 -4.80 5.47 12.17
C ASN A 85 -4.85 6.65 13.15
N GLY A 86 -4.74 7.89 12.66
CA GLY A 86 -4.72 9.09 13.49
C GLY A 86 -3.31 9.58 13.87
N THR A 87 -2.26 8.79 13.65
CA THR A 87 -0.86 9.19 13.91
C THR A 87 -0.21 9.77 12.67
N THR A 88 0.30 11.00 12.77
CA THR A 88 1.07 11.65 11.69
C THR A 88 2.50 11.12 11.64
N TYR A 89 3.00 10.89 10.43
CA TYR A 89 4.37 10.46 10.17
C TYR A 89 5.15 11.62 9.52
N ASP A 90 6.18 12.11 10.22
CA ASP A 90 7.02 13.25 9.83
C ASP A 90 8.53 12.94 9.85
N GLU A 91 8.92 11.71 10.20
CA GLU A 91 10.30 11.23 10.16
C GLU A 91 10.59 10.55 8.81
N TRP A 92 10.81 11.36 7.78
CA TRP A 92 11.13 10.89 6.42
C TRP A 92 12.64 10.81 6.20
N ILE A 93 13.08 9.74 5.54
CA ILE A 93 14.47 9.58 5.09
C ILE A 93 14.52 9.35 3.59
N TYR A 94 15.54 9.90 2.93
CA TYR A 94 15.74 9.67 1.49
C TYR A 94 16.65 8.47 1.27
N GLY A 95 16.17 7.41 0.62
CA GLY A 95 16.95 6.19 0.42
C GLY A 95 16.14 5.01 -0.09
N TYR A 96 16.52 3.81 0.34
CA TYR A 96 15.87 2.53 0.04
C TYR A 96 15.35 1.92 1.35
N ALA A 97 14.15 1.35 1.32
CA ALA A 97 13.65 0.57 2.44
C ALA A 97 14.28 -0.85 2.45
N PRO A 98 14.52 -1.44 3.63
CA PRO A 98 14.13 -0.98 4.98
C PRO A 98 15.07 0.09 5.59
N ILE A 99 14.62 0.81 6.63
CA ILE A 99 15.37 1.83 7.40
C ILE A 99 16.73 1.32 7.95
N MET A 100 16.99 0.00 7.95
CA MET A 100 18.05 -0.63 8.73
C MET A 100 19.37 -0.90 7.96
N THR A 101 19.44 -0.77 6.64
CA THR A 101 20.56 -1.32 5.84
C THR A 101 21.32 -0.25 5.05
N ALA A 102 22.12 0.55 5.74
CA ALA A 102 23.14 1.46 5.17
C ALA A 102 22.63 2.55 4.17
N PRO A 103 23.36 3.66 3.98
CA PRO A 103 22.94 4.68 3.00
C PRO A 103 23.12 4.26 1.52
N ALA A 104 23.51 3.01 1.26
CA ALA A 104 23.78 2.49 -0.08
C ALA A 104 23.01 1.19 -0.28
N PHE A 105 22.35 1.10 -1.43
CA PHE A 105 21.56 -0.07 -1.83
C PHE A 105 22.34 -1.38 -1.64
N ASP A 106 21.80 -2.31 -0.86
CA ASP A 106 22.33 -3.65 -0.64
C ASP A 106 21.49 -4.72 -1.38
N PRO A 107 21.97 -5.23 -2.53
CA PRO A 107 21.23 -6.20 -3.32
C PRO A 107 20.96 -7.50 -2.54
N GLY A 108 19.69 -7.77 -2.26
CA GLY A 108 19.25 -8.97 -1.54
C GLY A 108 18.75 -8.68 -0.13
N ASP A 109 19.14 -7.55 0.45
CA ASP A 109 18.71 -7.10 1.78
C ASP A 109 17.71 -5.94 1.68
N ASP A 110 17.80 -5.10 0.64
CA ASP A 110 16.85 -4.03 0.35
C ASP A 110 15.71 -4.48 -0.57
N LEU A 111 14.58 -3.76 -0.50
CA LEU A 111 13.54 -3.90 -1.52
C LEU A 111 14.18 -3.63 -2.89
N ALA A 112 13.92 -4.52 -3.85
CA ALA A 112 14.44 -4.39 -5.20
C ALA A 112 14.17 -2.98 -5.76
N LYS A 113 14.97 -2.52 -6.73
CA LYS A 113 14.80 -1.21 -7.42
C LYS A 113 13.51 -1.07 -8.24
N HIS A 114 12.46 -1.77 -7.87
CA HIS A 114 11.17 -1.75 -8.50
C HIS A 114 10.26 -0.79 -7.74
N GLY A 115 9.45 -0.04 -8.48
CA GLY A 115 8.67 1.06 -7.93
C GLY A 115 9.46 2.37 -7.93
N ILE A 116 9.53 3.00 -6.76
CA ILE A 116 9.80 4.43 -6.58
C ILE A 116 11.20 4.71 -5.97
N PHE A 117 11.87 3.71 -5.40
CA PHE A 117 13.15 3.94 -4.72
C PHE A 117 14.32 4.26 -5.68
N PRO A 118 15.24 5.16 -5.32
CA PRO A 118 15.31 5.88 -4.05
C PRO A 118 14.26 7.01 -3.95
N ALA A 119 13.67 7.14 -2.76
CA ALA A 119 12.62 8.12 -2.49
C ALA A 119 12.64 8.58 -1.04
N TRP A 120 11.83 9.59 -0.73
CA TRP A 120 11.50 9.91 0.65
C TRP A 120 10.56 8.86 1.20
N PHE A 121 10.99 8.12 2.22
CA PHE A 121 10.18 7.09 2.82
C PHE A 121 10.23 7.11 4.34
N THR A 122 9.23 6.47 4.93
CA THR A 122 9.12 6.18 6.36
C THR A 122 8.37 4.87 6.52
N GLU A 123 8.32 4.33 7.73
CA GLU A 123 7.76 2.99 7.98
C GLU A 123 6.84 2.99 9.19
N PHE A 124 5.80 2.17 9.14
CA PHE A 124 5.00 1.85 10.31
C PHE A 124 4.98 0.35 10.60
N ASP A 125 4.71 0.03 11.87
CA ASP A 125 4.64 -1.35 12.35
C ASP A 125 3.21 -1.89 12.19
N ALA A 126 3.04 -2.92 11.36
CA ALA A 126 1.77 -3.64 11.23
C ALA A 126 1.65 -4.78 12.27
N GLY A 127 2.72 -5.06 13.00
CA GLY A 127 2.80 -6.02 14.09
C GLY A 127 2.94 -7.46 13.61
N ASN A 128 2.54 -8.38 14.48
CA ASN A 128 2.56 -9.81 14.20
C ASN A 128 1.23 -10.27 13.61
N PHE A 129 1.27 -11.25 12.72
CA PHE A 129 0.11 -11.85 12.06
C PHE A 129 0.03 -13.32 12.43
N GLY A 130 -1.12 -13.73 12.94
CA GLY A 130 -1.45 -15.11 13.26
C GLY A 130 -2.20 -15.82 12.14
N MET A 131 -2.73 -16.99 12.49
CA MET A 131 -3.55 -17.83 11.61
C MET A 131 -5.00 -17.80 12.08
N VAL A 132 -5.65 -16.65 11.90
CA VAL A 132 -6.98 -16.34 12.44
C VAL A 132 -8.09 -16.96 11.60
N GLY A 133 -7.97 -16.94 10.28
CA GLY A 133 -9.01 -17.42 9.38
C GLY A 133 -8.53 -17.64 7.95
N GLY A 134 -9.46 -18.04 7.08
CA GLY A 134 -9.14 -18.24 5.67
C GLY A 134 -8.94 -16.92 4.94
N VAL A 135 -7.81 -16.78 4.24
CA VAL A 135 -7.47 -15.62 3.41
C VAL A 135 -7.28 -16.05 1.96
N GLY A 136 -7.53 -15.12 1.03
CA GLY A 136 -7.44 -15.36 -0.41
C GLY A 136 -6.36 -14.52 -1.07
N ASP A 137 -6.18 -14.75 -2.38
CA ASP A 137 -5.33 -13.93 -3.22
C ASP A 137 -6.08 -12.64 -3.60
N VAL A 138 -5.47 -11.47 -3.34
CA VAL A 138 -6.06 -10.17 -3.70
C VAL A 138 -5.70 -9.71 -5.11
N GLN A 139 -4.85 -10.42 -5.86
CA GLN A 139 -4.58 -10.09 -7.26
C GLN A 139 -5.75 -10.51 -8.18
N PRO A 140 -6.22 -9.65 -9.09
CA PRO A 140 -7.36 -9.98 -9.95
C PRO A 140 -7.12 -11.07 -11.03
N LYS A 141 -7.32 -12.39 -10.79
CA LYS A 141 -7.41 -13.42 -11.88
C LYS A 141 -8.16 -14.73 -11.52
N PRO A 142 -9.16 -15.20 -12.32
CA PRO A 142 -10.33 -14.48 -12.89
C PRO A 142 -11.35 -14.04 -11.81
N ALA A 143 -11.08 -14.40 -10.56
CA ALA A 143 -11.72 -13.89 -9.36
C ALA A 143 -10.60 -13.57 -8.36
N TYR A 144 -10.83 -12.62 -7.48
CA TYR A 144 -9.94 -12.31 -6.37
C TYR A 144 -10.74 -12.26 -5.08
N TRP A 145 -10.02 -12.25 -3.97
CA TRP A 145 -10.60 -12.05 -2.66
C TRP A 145 -10.53 -10.57 -2.28
N ASP A 146 -11.68 -9.99 -1.94
CA ASP A 146 -11.80 -8.66 -1.38
C ASP A 146 -12.07 -8.77 0.13
N PRO A 147 -11.06 -8.55 0.99
CA PRO A 147 -11.22 -8.67 2.43
C PRO A 147 -12.21 -7.64 3.01
N SER A 148 -12.45 -6.52 2.32
CA SER A 148 -13.34 -5.46 2.81
C SER A 148 -14.82 -5.81 2.71
N THR A 149 -15.18 -6.67 1.74
CA THR A 149 -16.57 -7.09 1.52
C THR A 149 -16.82 -8.55 1.90
N GLN A 150 -15.81 -9.41 1.81
CA GLN A 150 -15.96 -10.85 2.03
C GLN A 150 -15.51 -11.30 3.43
N GLY A 151 -14.65 -10.53 4.09
CA GLY A 151 -14.02 -10.94 5.35
C GLY A 151 -13.23 -12.26 5.22
N TYR A 152 -13.11 -12.99 6.33
CA TYR A 152 -12.46 -14.32 6.33
C TYR A 152 -13.28 -15.35 5.55
N LEU A 153 -12.59 -16.11 4.69
CA LEU A 153 -13.17 -17.15 3.86
C LEU A 153 -13.32 -18.47 4.63
N ALA A 154 -14.49 -19.12 4.49
CA ALA A 154 -14.73 -20.44 5.10
C ALA A 154 -13.97 -21.59 4.40
N ASN A 155 -13.75 -21.46 3.08
CA ASN A 155 -13.06 -22.45 2.24
C ASN A 155 -11.93 -21.75 1.48
N SER A 156 -10.89 -21.34 2.20
CA SER A 156 -9.73 -20.68 1.61
C SER A 156 -8.67 -21.66 1.13
N LYS A 157 -7.78 -21.17 0.27
CA LYS A 157 -6.55 -21.88 -0.13
C LYS A 157 -5.38 -21.60 0.81
N ALA A 158 -5.48 -20.56 1.65
CA ALA A 158 -4.50 -20.19 2.65
C ALA A 158 -5.18 -19.78 3.96
N MET A 159 -4.50 -20.01 5.07
CA MET A 159 -4.89 -19.49 6.39
C MET A 159 -4.00 -18.29 6.72
N GLY A 160 -4.52 -17.33 7.49
CA GLY A 160 -3.82 -16.10 7.78
C GLY A 160 -4.61 -15.13 8.64
N GLU A 161 -4.15 -13.89 8.67
CA GLU A 161 -4.76 -12.75 9.34
C GLU A 161 -4.62 -11.53 8.43
N TYR A 162 -5.59 -10.62 8.48
CA TYR A 162 -5.44 -9.30 7.88
C TYR A 162 -5.71 -8.23 8.93
N LYS A 163 -5.03 -7.08 8.77
CA LYS A 163 -5.21 -5.89 9.59
C LYS A 163 -5.46 -4.70 8.71
N VAL A 164 -6.25 -3.76 9.23
CA VAL A 164 -6.70 -2.59 8.48
C VAL A 164 -6.04 -1.35 9.07
N PHE A 165 -5.53 -0.51 8.18
CA PHE A 165 -4.92 0.77 8.50
C PHE A 165 -5.58 1.86 7.67
N THR A 166 -6.21 2.82 8.35
CA THR A 166 -6.77 3.99 7.71
C THR A 166 -5.65 4.97 7.41
N ILE A 167 -5.42 5.21 6.13
CA ILE A 167 -4.46 6.18 5.62
C ILE A 167 -5.20 7.47 5.33
N THR A 168 -4.64 8.59 5.76
CA THR A 168 -5.03 9.93 5.28
C THR A 168 -3.80 10.63 4.75
N ALA A 169 -3.83 11.05 3.49
CA ALA A 169 -2.71 11.70 2.83
C ALA A 169 -3.17 12.96 2.10
N THR A 170 -2.38 14.03 2.22
CA THR A 170 -2.61 15.31 1.55
C THR A 170 -1.30 15.87 1.03
N GLY A 171 -1.35 16.71 0.00
CA GLY A 171 -0.17 17.41 -0.53
C GLY A 171 0.79 16.55 -1.35
N THR A 172 0.49 15.26 -1.55
CA THR A 172 1.21 14.38 -2.48
C THR A 172 0.30 13.89 -3.60
N ALA A 173 0.86 13.72 -4.79
CA ALA A 173 0.20 13.07 -5.92
C ALA A 173 0.44 11.56 -5.97
N PHE A 174 1.40 11.07 -5.18
CA PHE A 174 1.84 9.67 -5.20
C PHE A 174 2.35 9.24 -3.82
N LEU A 175 1.78 8.16 -3.30
CA LEU A 175 2.16 7.53 -2.04
C LEU A 175 2.15 6.02 -2.25
N HIS A 176 3.32 5.42 -2.37
CA HIS A 176 3.49 3.98 -2.58
C HIS A 176 3.63 3.23 -1.25
N PHE A 177 3.14 2.00 -1.21
CA PHE A 177 3.23 1.14 -0.04
C PHE A 177 3.83 -0.21 -0.40
N ASP A 178 4.83 -0.62 0.38
CA ASP A 178 5.41 -1.96 0.34
C ASP A 178 5.34 -2.58 1.72
N ALA A 179 4.97 -3.86 1.81
CA ALA A 179 4.98 -4.60 3.06
C ALA A 179 6.08 -5.67 3.05
N TYR A 180 6.78 -5.82 4.17
CA TYR A 180 7.82 -6.83 4.33
C TYR A 180 8.01 -7.24 5.79
N THR A 181 8.76 -8.31 6.01
CA THR A 181 9.30 -8.71 7.31
C THR A 181 10.82 -8.73 7.25
N LEU A 182 11.45 -8.60 8.42
CA LEU A 182 12.91 -8.63 8.54
C LEU A 182 13.37 -9.88 9.30
N ASN A 183 14.44 -10.49 8.81
CA ASN A 183 15.24 -11.44 9.56
C ASN A 183 15.94 -10.74 10.74
N PRO A 184 16.45 -11.49 11.74
CA PRO A 184 17.18 -10.89 12.87
C PRO A 184 18.42 -10.08 12.49
N ASP A 185 19.00 -10.32 11.31
CA ASP A 185 20.14 -9.59 10.77
C ASP A 185 19.76 -8.31 10.02
N GLY A 186 18.45 -8.03 9.86
CA GLY A 186 17.93 -6.86 9.16
C GLY A 186 17.67 -7.07 7.67
N SER A 187 17.95 -8.24 7.10
CA SER A 187 17.61 -8.58 5.71
C SER A 187 16.11 -8.86 5.56
N ILE A 188 15.55 -8.61 4.37
CA ILE A 188 14.14 -8.95 4.07
C ILE A 188 13.94 -10.46 4.06
N GLN A 189 12.95 -10.95 4.82
CA GLN A 189 12.57 -12.36 4.83
C GLN A 189 11.38 -12.63 3.89
N TYR A 190 10.31 -11.87 4.05
CA TYR A 190 9.11 -11.92 3.21
C TYR A 190 8.79 -10.52 2.74
N PHE A 191 8.24 -10.40 1.53
CA PHE A 191 7.75 -9.14 0.99
C PHE A 191 6.46 -9.38 0.20
N ALA A 192 5.61 -8.36 0.12
CA ALA A 192 4.47 -8.37 -0.77
C ALA A 192 4.97 -8.39 -2.22
N PRO A 193 4.57 -9.37 -3.05
CA PRO A 193 4.96 -9.36 -4.45
C PRO A 193 4.35 -8.16 -5.16
N PHE A 194 5.01 -7.64 -6.19
CA PHE A 194 4.62 -6.39 -6.86
C PHE A 194 3.17 -6.36 -7.32
N SER A 195 2.65 -7.52 -7.73
CA SER A 195 1.26 -7.68 -8.12
C SER A 195 0.23 -7.47 -7.01
N HIS A 196 0.70 -7.19 -5.80
CA HIS A 196 -0.04 -7.06 -4.57
C HIS A 196 0.42 -5.82 -3.79
N ASP A 197 1.03 -4.85 -4.46
CA ASP A 197 1.38 -3.55 -3.89
C ASP A 197 0.13 -2.66 -3.78
N ALA A 198 0.27 -1.54 -3.05
CA ALA A 198 -0.77 -0.53 -2.92
C ALA A 198 -0.21 0.88 -3.21
N THR A 199 -1.00 1.70 -3.90
CA THR A 199 -0.65 3.09 -4.23
C THR A 199 -1.81 4.04 -3.92
N GLY A 200 -1.55 5.07 -3.12
CA GLY A 200 -2.41 6.24 -3.01
C GLY A 200 -2.03 7.30 -4.04
N THR A 201 -3.03 7.85 -4.71
CA THR A 201 -2.91 9.06 -5.55
C THR A 201 -3.86 10.13 -5.05
N PRO A 202 -3.66 10.64 -3.80
CA PRO A 202 -4.55 11.64 -3.23
C PRO A 202 -4.68 12.84 -4.17
N PRO A 203 -5.83 13.52 -4.19
CA PRO A 203 -5.96 14.74 -4.96
C PRO A 203 -4.88 15.72 -4.45
N PRO A 204 -4.11 16.37 -5.34
CA PRO A 204 -3.19 17.40 -4.90
C PRO A 204 -3.99 18.41 -4.10
N GLY A 205 -3.55 18.70 -2.87
CA GLY A 205 -4.30 19.54 -1.94
C GLY A 205 -4.68 20.84 -2.62
N ILE A 206 -5.96 20.97 -3.00
CA ILE A 206 -6.42 22.16 -3.70
C ILE A 206 -6.39 23.27 -2.65
N PRO A 207 -5.58 24.34 -2.83
CA PRO A 207 -5.59 25.46 -1.90
C PRO A 207 -7.04 25.94 -1.74
N GLU A 208 -7.47 26.17 -0.50
CA GLU A 208 -8.84 26.64 -0.25
C GLU A 208 -9.17 27.78 -1.21
N PRO A 209 -10.32 27.73 -1.91
CA PRO A 209 -10.60 28.70 -2.95
C PRO A 209 -10.45 30.11 -2.40
N ALA A 210 -9.65 30.95 -3.07
CA ALA A 210 -9.50 32.36 -2.70
C ALA A 210 -10.86 33.08 -2.62
N SER A 211 -11.92 32.51 -3.22
CA SER A 211 -13.31 32.94 -3.07
C SER A 211 -13.85 32.82 -1.64
N LEU A 212 -13.42 31.87 -0.80
CA LEU A 212 -13.80 31.80 0.62
C LEU A 212 -13.19 32.96 1.41
N VAL A 213 -11.93 33.28 1.15
CA VAL A 213 -11.27 34.47 1.71
C VAL A 213 -11.96 35.73 1.20
N LEU A 214 -12.24 35.82 -0.11
CA LEU A 214 -12.91 36.97 -0.71
C LEU A 214 -14.34 37.15 -0.18
N PHE A 215 -15.07 36.05 0.03
CA PHE A 215 -16.41 36.05 0.61
C PHE A 215 -16.38 36.50 2.07
N THR A 216 -15.40 36.02 2.85
CA THR A 216 -15.20 36.43 4.24
C THR A 216 -14.84 37.92 4.33
N LEU A 217 -13.86 38.37 3.55
CA LEU A 217 -13.45 39.78 3.47
C LEU A 217 -14.58 40.67 2.96
N GLY A 218 -15.34 40.23 1.95
CA GLY A 218 -16.49 40.94 1.41
C GLY A 218 -17.62 41.08 2.44
N SER A 219 -17.90 40.01 3.19
CA SER A 219 -18.90 40.01 4.26
C SER A 219 -18.49 40.93 5.42
N MET A 220 -17.20 40.91 5.81
CA MET A 220 -16.65 41.85 6.80
C MET A 220 -16.77 43.29 6.31
N GLY A 221 -16.43 43.56 5.04
CA GLY A 221 -16.56 44.87 4.41
C GLY A 221 -18.00 45.40 4.41
N LEU A 222 -18.99 44.55 4.09
CA LEU A 222 -20.41 44.89 4.15
C LEU A 222 -20.87 45.19 5.58
N GLY A 223 -20.40 44.41 6.56
CA GLY A 223 -20.70 44.63 7.98
C GLY A 223 -20.15 45.97 8.50
N ILE A 224 -18.90 46.29 8.13
CA ILE A 224 -18.26 47.57 8.42
C ILE A 224 -19.04 48.71 7.75
N TYR A 225 -19.34 48.60 6.46
CA TYR A 225 -20.09 49.61 5.71
C TYR A 225 -21.46 49.91 6.35
N ARG A 226 -22.20 48.88 6.78
CA ARG A 226 -23.49 49.03 7.46
C ARG A 226 -23.36 49.79 8.79
N ARG A 227 -22.25 49.66 9.51
CA ARG A 227 -22.01 50.34 10.79
C ARG A 227 -21.78 51.84 10.62
N TYR A 228 -21.15 52.27 9.53
CA TYR A 228 -20.81 53.67 9.28
C TYR A 228 -21.89 54.47 8.52
N ARG A 229 -22.97 53.82 8.07
CA ARG A 229 -24.06 54.47 7.33
C ARG A 229 -25.16 55.08 8.23
N LYS A 230 -24.83 55.41 9.48
CA LYS A 230 -25.71 56.15 10.40
C LYS A 230 -25.49 57.65 10.28
#